data_AF-Q8YKF9-F1
#
_entry.id   AF-Q8YKF9-F1
#
_cell.length_a   1.000
_cell.length_b   1.000
_cell.length_c   1.000
_cell.angle_alpha   90.00
_cell.angle_beta   90.00
_cell.angle_gamma   90.00
#
_symmetry.space_group_name_H-M   'P 1'
#
loop_
_entity.id
_entity.type
_entity.pdbx_description
1 polymer ?
#
loop_
_entity_poly.entity_id
_entity_poly.type
_entity_poly.pdbx_seq_one_letter_code
_entity_poly.pdbx_strand_id
1 'polypeptide(L)'
;MEEHRAKPGISLQESIKMGYMSEDGVIAAVEKVGFKLVGKSEINANPQDTKDYPGGVWALPPTLRQGQKDRQRLVAIGESDRMTLKFVKPNR
;
A
#
# COMPACT_ATOMS: atom_id res chain seq x y z
N MET A 1 -0.95 5.96 10.35
CA MET A 1 -0.80 4.60 9.80
C MET A 1 -0.39 4.76 8.36
N GLU A 2 0.61 4.01 7.93
CA GLU A 2 1.07 3.98 6.55
C GLU A 2 1.05 2.52 6.11
N GLU A 3 0.59 2.27 4.89
CA GLU A 3 0.53 0.94 4.31
C GLU A 3 0.59 1.02 2.78
N HIS A 4 1.10 -0.02 2.12
CA HIS A 4 1.12 -0.13 0.67
C HIS A 4 -0.30 -0.22 0.14
N ARG A 5 -0.70 0.73 -0.71
CA ARG A 5 -2.07 0.83 -1.23
C ARG A 5 -2.28 -0.14 -2.38
N ALA A 6 -3.30 -0.98 -2.30
CA ALA A 6 -3.68 -1.86 -3.41
C ALA A 6 -4.58 -1.17 -4.45
N LYS A 7 -4.74 -1.81 -5.60
CA LYS A 7 -5.80 -1.44 -6.55
C LYS A 7 -7.18 -1.69 -5.93
N PRO A 8 -8.19 -0.85 -6.22
CA PRO A 8 -9.57 -1.13 -5.86
C PRO A 8 -10.00 -2.51 -6.35
N GLY A 9 -10.67 -3.29 -5.50
CA GLY A 9 -11.18 -4.62 -5.86
C GLY A 9 -10.15 -5.77 -5.78
N ILE A 10 -8.94 -5.55 -5.24
CA ILE A 10 -8.00 -6.64 -5.00
C ILE A 10 -8.62 -7.70 -4.07
N SER A 11 -8.42 -8.99 -4.37
CA SER A 11 -8.80 -10.05 -3.45
C SER A 11 -7.88 -10.10 -2.24
N LEU A 12 -8.36 -10.60 -1.10
CA LEU A 12 -7.52 -10.74 0.11
C LEU A 12 -6.30 -11.64 -0.14
N GLN A 13 -6.45 -12.71 -0.91
CA GLN A 13 -5.34 -13.60 -1.24
C GLN A 13 -4.28 -12.90 -2.08
N GLU A 14 -4.68 -12.11 -3.08
CA GLU A 14 -3.74 -11.33 -3.90
C GLU A 14 -3.08 -10.22 -3.10
N SER A 15 -3.83 -9.56 -2.23
CA SER A 15 -3.33 -8.54 -1.30
C SER A 15 -2.19 -9.08 -0.45
N ILE A 16 -2.40 -10.22 0.21
CA ILE A 16 -1.36 -10.90 1.00
C ILE A 16 -0.17 -11.32 0.13
N LYS A 17 -0.45 -11.87 -1.06
CA LYS A 17 0.60 -12.36 -1.97
C LYS A 17 1.45 -11.24 -2.57
N MET A 18 0.89 -10.05 -2.78
CA MET A 18 1.56 -8.91 -3.42
C MET A 18 2.07 -7.88 -2.41
N GLY A 19 1.66 -7.98 -1.14
CA GLY A 19 2.06 -7.04 -0.08
C GLY A 19 1.41 -5.67 -0.21
N TYR A 20 0.23 -5.61 -0.84
CA TYR A 20 -0.57 -4.38 -0.98
C TYR A 20 -1.92 -4.57 -0.30
N MET A 21 -2.38 -3.59 0.47
CA MET A 21 -3.64 -3.67 1.22
C MET A 21 -4.71 -2.74 0.63
N SER A 22 -5.97 -3.19 0.66
CA SER A 22 -7.10 -2.33 0.29
C SER A 22 -7.28 -1.24 1.34
N GLU A 23 -7.27 0.03 0.93
CA GLU A 23 -7.45 1.17 1.83
C GLU A 23 -8.77 1.09 2.60
N ASP A 24 -9.86 0.75 1.92
CA ASP A 24 -11.17 0.58 2.54
C ASP A 24 -11.16 -0.58 3.55
N GLY A 25 -10.44 -1.67 3.22
CA GLY A 25 -10.28 -2.81 4.12
C GLY A 25 -9.50 -2.44 5.39
N VAL A 26 -8.44 -1.65 5.26
CA VAL A 26 -7.65 -1.14 6.38
C VAL A 26 -8.48 -0.20 7.24
N ILE A 27 -9.18 0.77 6.64
CA ILE A 27 -10.06 1.69 7.36
C ILE A 27 -11.12 0.91 8.13
N ALA A 28 -11.84 0.00 7.47
CA ALA A 28 -12.88 -0.80 8.11
C ALA A 28 -12.34 -1.65 9.26
N ALA A 29 -11.15 -2.24 9.12
CA ALA A 29 -10.53 -3.03 10.18
C ALA A 29 -10.16 -2.16 11.40
N VAL A 30 -9.61 -0.97 11.17
CA VAL A 30 -9.24 -0.03 12.24
C VAL A 30 -10.48 0.57 12.91
N GLU A 31 -11.53 0.87 12.15
CA GLU A 31 -12.79 1.36 12.71
C GLU A 31 -13.53 0.30 13.53
N LYS A 32 -13.48 -0.97 13.10
CA LYS A 32 -14.06 -2.10 13.84
C LYS A 32 -13.46 -2.27 15.24
N VAL A 33 -12.20 -1.87 15.45
CA VAL A 33 -11.54 -1.90 16.77
C VAL A 33 -11.72 -0.59 17.57
N GLY A 34 -12.63 0.29 17.12
CA GLY A 34 -13.08 1.46 17.87
C GLY A 34 -12.32 2.76 17.61
N PHE A 35 -11.47 2.80 16.59
CA PHE A 35 -10.88 4.06 16.11
C PHE A 35 -11.80 4.72 15.07
N LYS A 36 -11.57 5.99 14.76
CA LYS A 36 -12.25 6.71 13.68
C LYS A 36 -11.24 7.35 12.76
N LEU A 37 -11.46 7.25 11.46
CA LEU A 37 -10.65 7.97 10.48
C LEU A 37 -10.93 9.47 10.59
N VAL A 38 -9.88 10.29 10.70
CA VAL A 38 -9.99 11.76 10.78
C VAL A 38 -9.23 12.49 9.68
N GLY A 39 -8.47 11.77 8.87
CA GLY A 39 -7.72 12.38 7.79
C GLY A 39 -7.02 11.35 6.91
N LYS A 40 -6.84 11.75 5.66
CA LYS A 40 -6.03 11.04 4.66
C LYS A 40 -5.00 12.02 4.10
N SER A 41 -3.85 11.50 3.71
CA SER A 41 -2.82 12.28 3.03
C SER A 41 -2.25 11.48 1.87
N GLU A 42 -2.04 12.16 0.76
CA GLU A 42 -1.44 11.60 -0.46
C GLU A 42 0.06 11.88 -0.52
N ILE A 43 0.68 12.28 0.60
CA ILE A 43 2.12 12.64 0.64
C ILE A 43 3.04 11.49 0.22
N ASN A 44 2.64 10.24 0.50
CA ASN A 44 3.36 9.03 0.10
C ASN A 44 2.70 8.30 -1.08
N ALA A 45 1.74 8.94 -1.76
CA ALA A 45 1.11 8.35 -2.92
C ALA A 45 2.10 8.34 -4.10
N ASN A 46 2.19 7.22 -4.81
CA ASN A 46 3.04 7.12 -5.98
C ASN A 46 2.22 6.71 -7.22
N PRO A 47 1.93 7.65 -8.14
CA PRO A 47 1.21 7.32 -9.37
C PRO A 47 2.01 6.44 -10.33
N GLN A 48 3.33 6.34 -10.18
CA GLN A 48 4.19 5.49 -11.00
C GLN A 48 4.12 4.02 -10.58
N ASP A 49 3.69 3.72 -9.35
CA ASP A 49 3.44 2.36 -8.90
C ASP A 49 2.10 1.86 -9.43
N THR A 50 2.15 1.33 -10.66
CA THR A 50 1.00 0.72 -11.32
C THR A 50 0.68 -0.67 -10.80
N LYS A 51 1.54 -1.27 -9.95
CA LYS A 51 1.35 -2.62 -9.37
C LYS A 51 1.21 -3.73 -10.43
N ASP A 52 1.58 -3.45 -11.68
CA ASP A 52 1.51 -4.36 -12.85
C ASP A 52 2.86 -5.01 -13.14
N TYR A 53 3.53 -5.45 -12.07
CA TYR A 53 4.80 -6.14 -12.16
C TYR A 53 4.81 -7.34 -11.21
N PRO A 54 5.52 -8.41 -11.58
CA PRO A 54 5.58 -9.61 -10.74
C PRO A 54 6.27 -9.29 -9.41
N GLY A 55 5.90 -10.00 -8.35
CA GLY A 55 6.58 -9.90 -7.06
C GLY A 55 6.13 -8.75 -6.17
N GLY A 56 5.11 -7.98 -6.56
CA GLY A 56 4.44 -7.01 -5.69
C GLY A 56 5.40 -6.01 -5.05
N VAL A 57 5.07 -5.51 -3.86
CA VAL A 57 5.85 -4.45 -3.20
C VAL A 57 7.33 -4.79 -3.03
N TRP A 58 7.68 -6.06 -2.84
CA TRP A 58 9.07 -6.51 -2.66
C TRP A 58 9.90 -6.42 -3.94
N ALA A 59 9.28 -6.24 -5.11
CA ALA A 59 9.98 -5.97 -6.35
C ALA A 59 10.54 -4.54 -6.40
N LEU A 60 9.98 -3.60 -5.63
CA LEU A 60 10.45 -2.21 -5.57
C LEU A 60 11.64 -2.02 -4.60
N PRO A 61 12.38 -0.91 -4.72
CA PRO A 61 13.34 -0.47 -3.70
C PRO A 61 12.72 -0.40 -2.30
N PRO A 62 13.50 -0.69 -1.23
CA PRO A 62 14.91 -1.06 -1.23
C PRO A 62 15.18 -2.55 -1.50
N THR A 63 14.14 -3.40 -1.49
CA THR A 63 14.30 -4.86 -1.54
C THR A 63 14.76 -5.35 -2.91
N LEU A 64 14.18 -4.80 -4.00
CA LEU A 64 14.49 -5.19 -5.39
C LEU A 64 14.60 -6.72 -5.57
N ARG A 65 13.62 -7.47 -5.05
CA ARG A 65 13.68 -8.95 -4.94
C ARG A 65 13.88 -9.67 -6.28
N GLN A 66 13.57 -9.01 -7.40
CA GLN A 66 13.76 -9.54 -8.76
C GLN A 66 15.18 -9.34 -9.33
N GLY A 67 16.08 -8.72 -8.56
CA GLY A 67 17.46 -8.51 -8.94
C GLY A 67 17.61 -7.63 -10.18
N GLN A 68 18.17 -8.19 -11.25
CA GLN A 68 18.42 -7.48 -12.52
C GLN A 68 17.21 -7.44 -13.45
N LYS A 69 16.24 -8.35 -13.27
CA LYS A 69 15.07 -8.42 -14.14
C LYS A 69 14.21 -7.19 -13.93
N ASP A 70 13.96 -6.44 -15.00
CA ASP A 70 13.18 -5.19 -15.00
C ASP A 70 13.71 -4.12 -14.01
N ARG A 71 14.97 -4.22 -13.56
CA ARG A 71 15.53 -3.37 -12.50
C ARG A 71 15.43 -1.88 -12.82
N GLN A 72 15.75 -1.48 -14.05
CA GLN A 72 15.66 -0.09 -14.47
C GLN A 72 14.21 0.42 -14.39
N ARG A 73 13.23 -0.40 -14.77
CA ARG A 73 11.81 -0.09 -14.67
C ARG A 73 11.37 0.02 -13.21
N LEU A 74 11.75 -0.94 -12.36
CA LEU A 74 11.41 -0.96 -10.94
C LEU A 74 12.06 0.21 -10.16
N VAL A 75 13.28 0.59 -10.51
CA VAL A 75 13.96 1.76 -9.94
C VAL A 75 13.32 3.06 -10.42
N ALA A 76 12.88 3.13 -11.68
CA ALA A 76 12.17 4.30 -12.22
C ALA A 76 10.77 4.48 -11.60
N ILE A 77 10.13 3.40 -11.14
CA ILE A 77 8.90 3.47 -10.34
C ILE A 77 9.19 4.10 -8.97
N GLY A 78 10.32 3.75 -8.35
CA GLY A 78 10.70 4.27 -7.04
C GLY A 78 10.01 3.53 -5.89
N GLU A 79 9.68 4.24 -4.81
CA GLU A 79 8.97 3.65 -3.67
C GLU A 79 7.54 3.21 -4.07
N SER A 80 6.97 2.25 -3.37
CA SER A 80 5.58 1.84 -3.59
C SER A 80 4.59 2.98 -3.30
N ASP A 81 3.43 2.91 -3.91
CA ASP A 81 2.28 3.75 -3.54
C ASP A 81 1.79 3.40 -2.13
N ARG A 82 1.87 4.37 -1.21
CA ARG A 82 1.49 4.18 0.19
C ARG A 82 0.32 5.08 0.57
N MET A 83 -0.70 4.47 1.17
CA MET A 83 -1.77 5.22 1.83
C MET A 83 -1.25 5.81 3.15
N THR A 84 -1.62 7.05 3.46
CA THR A 84 -1.31 7.67 4.74
C THR A 84 -2.61 8.06 5.43
N LEU A 85 -2.95 7.34 6.50
CA LEU A 85 -4.22 7.46 7.20
C LEU A 85 -4.01 7.91 8.64
N LYS A 86 -4.81 8.88 9.07
CA LYS A 86 -4.83 9.38 10.45
C LYS A 86 -6.11 8.91 11.13
N PHE A 87 -5.93 8.17 12.22
CA PHE A 87 -7.01 7.69 13.06
C PHE A 87 -6.94 8.33 14.45
N VAL A 88 -8.09 8.50 15.09
CA VAL A 88 -8.18 8.86 16.51
C VAL A 88 -8.99 7.81 17.23
N LYS A 89 -8.64 7.58 18.50
CA LYS A 89 -9.53 6.89 19.42
C LYS A 89 -10.51 7.92 19.98
N PRO A 90 -11.82 7.81 19.75
CA PRO A 90 -12.77 8.70 20.39
C PRO A 90 -12.67 8.50 21.92
N ASN A 91 -12.44 9.58 22.66
CA ASN A 91 -12.62 9.55 24.11
C ASN A 91 -14.12 9.38 24.37
N ARG A 92 -14.47 8.48 25.30
CA ARG A 92 -15.82 8.37 25.84
C ARG A 92 -16.24 9.69 26.50
#